data_AF-A0A520JDE1-F1
#
_entry.id   AF-A0A520JDE1-F1
#
_cell.length_a   1.000
_cell.length_b   1.000
_cell.length_c   1.000
_cell.angle_alpha   90.00
_cell.angle_beta   90.00
_cell.angle_gamma   90.00
#
_symmetry.space_group_name_H-M   'P 1'
#
loop_
_entity.id
_entity.type
_entity.pdbx_description
1 polymer ?
#
loop_
_entity_poly.entity_id
_entity_poly.type
_entity_poly.pdbx_seq_one_letter_code
_entity_poly.pdbx_strand_id
1 'polypeptide(L)'
;RLRDMAGVTGGLLPKVIAAYNAGPRPVGDWNAIVHDNGDPLLYIESIPYWETRGYVTTVLRNYWMYEAQGGRKASTSRNALAQGMWPRFPGLPGATAIRMNARPNARASASLTAHQPMIAVNASVGAQSSTVTRAD
;
A
#
# COMPACT_ATOMS: atom_id res chain seq x y z
N ARG A 1 16.08 0.35 4.44
CA ARG A 1 15.71 1.46 5.36
C ARG A 1 14.36 2.06 5.00
N LEU A 2 14.18 2.81 3.90
CA LEU A 2 12.89 3.48 3.60
C LEU A 2 11.70 2.52 3.41
N ARG A 3 11.91 1.38 2.75
CA ARG A 3 10.87 0.34 2.57
C ARG A 3 10.41 -0.32 3.87
N ASP A 4 11.27 -0.31 4.90
CA ASP A 4 11.05 -1.03 6.15
C ASP A 4 10.40 -0.14 7.23
N MET A 5 10.13 1.14 6.91
CA MET A 5 9.51 2.12 7.81
C MET A 5 8.00 1.91 7.89
N ALA A 6 7.56 0.97 8.73
CA ALA A 6 6.16 0.55 8.86
C ALA A 6 5.18 1.73 9.07
N GLY A 7 5.54 2.71 9.92
CA GLY A 7 4.70 3.88 10.22
C GLY A 7 4.72 5.01 9.17
N VAL A 8 5.61 4.93 8.17
CA VAL A 8 5.74 5.98 7.14
C VAL A 8 5.38 5.43 5.77
N THR A 9 6.12 4.45 5.28
CA THR A 9 5.91 3.90 3.94
C THR A 9 5.08 2.62 3.97
N GLY A 10 5.12 1.86 5.06
CA GLY A 10 4.49 0.53 5.15
C GLY A 10 5.04 -0.47 4.13
N GLY A 11 6.19 -0.16 3.51
CA GLY A 11 6.70 -0.90 2.35
C GLY A 11 5.86 -0.76 1.09
N LEU A 12 5.02 0.26 0.98
CA LEU A 12 4.18 0.51 -0.18
C LEU A 12 4.95 1.29 -1.23
N LEU A 13 5.00 0.75 -2.45
CA LEU A 13 5.86 1.24 -3.50
C LEU A 13 5.69 2.76 -3.77
N PRO A 14 4.47 3.32 -3.92
CA PRO A 14 4.31 4.77 -4.11
C PRO A 14 4.87 5.60 -2.94
N LYS A 15 4.65 5.17 -1.70
CA LYS A 15 5.15 5.88 -0.51
C LYS A 15 6.67 5.77 -0.36
N VAL A 16 7.26 4.63 -0.74
CA VAL A 16 8.72 4.46 -0.74
C VAL A 16 9.38 5.37 -1.78
N ILE A 17 8.82 5.46 -2.98
CA ILE A 17 9.33 6.36 -4.03
C ILE A 17 9.20 7.83 -3.57
N ALA A 18 8.04 8.20 -3.01
CA ALA A 18 7.83 9.53 -2.47
C ALA A 18 8.82 9.87 -1.34
N ALA A 19 9.06 8.95 -0.41
CA ALA A 19 9.98 9.14 0.70
C ALA A 19 11.45 9.20 0.25
N TYR A 20 11.78 8.59 -0.88
CA TYR A 20 13.10 8.72 -1.49
C TYR A 20 13.35 10.13 -2.01
N ASN A 21 12.32 10.79 -2.58
CA ASN A 21 12.44 12.15 -3.11
C ASN A 21 12.26 13.25 -2.05
N ALA A 22 11.20 13.18 -1.24
CA ALA A 22 10.85 14.21 -0.26
C ALA A 22 11.38 13.93 1.16
N GLY A 23 11.92 12.73 1.40
CA GLY A 23 12.26 12.26 2.74
C GLY A 23 11.08 11.63 3.49
N PRO A 24 11.35 10.90 4.58
CA PRO A 24 10.31 10.19 5.33
C PRO A 24 9.40 11.10 6.16
N ARG A 25 9.87 12.27 6.57
CA ARG A 25 9.08 13.19 7.41
C ARG A 25 7.85 13.74 6.65
N PRO A 26 7.99 14.34 5.46
CA PRO A 26 6.82 14.77 4.68
C PRO A 26 5.84 13.64 4.37
N VAL A 27 6.34 12.45 4.00
CA VAL A 27 5.46 11.29 3.75
C VAL A 27 4.68 10.87 5.00
N GLY A 28 5.31 10.94 6.17
CA GLY A 28 4.64 10.73 7.45
C GLY A 28 3.51 11.75 7.68
N ASP A 29 3.77 13.03 7.39
CA ASP A 29 2.77 14.09 7.50
C ASP A 29 1.61 13.89 6.50
N TRP A 30 1.91 13.47 5.26
CA TRP A 30 0.90 13.20 4.23
C TRP A 30 -0.03 12.05 4.58
N ASN A 31 0.46 11.03 5.30
CA ASN A 31 -0.40 9.96 5.82
C ASN A 31 -1.50 10.48 6.76
N ALA A 32 -1.31 11.66 7.37
CA ALA A 32 -2.29 12.27 8.26
C ALA A 32 -3.23 13.25 7.54
N ILE A 33 -2.74 13.97 6.52
CA ILE A 33 -3.49 15.06 5.87
C ILE A 33 -4.12 14.69 4.53
N VAL A 34 -3.64 13.65 3.85
CA VAL A 34 -4.17 13.23 2.54
C VAL A 34 -5.44 12.39 2.73
N HIS A 35 -6.49 12.75 1.99
CA HIS A 35 -7.77 12.04 1.98
C HIS A 35 -7.88 11.09 0.78
N ASP A 36 -6.99 10.11 0.72
CA ASP A 36 -6.93 9.16 -0.40
C ASP A 36 -8.03 8.07 -0.38
N ASN A 37 -8.78 7.96 0.72
CA ASN A 37 -9.81 6.94 0.92
C ASN A 37 -9.33 5.50 0.62
N GLY A 38 -8.05 5.21 0.84
CA GLY A 38 -7.44 3.92 0.55
C GLY A 38 -7.09 3.70 -0.92
N ASP A 39 -7.23 4.70 -1.80
CA ASP A 39 -6.88 4.61 -3.21
C ASP A 39 -5.43 5.10 -3.46
N PRO A 40 -4.54 4.24 -4.01
CA PRO A 40 -3.14 4.59 -4.24
C PRO A 40 -2.94 5.68 -5.32
N LEU A 41 -3.81 5.76 -6.33
CA LEU A 41 -3.74 6.80 -7.37
C LEU A 41 -4.18 8.15 -6.80
N LEU A 42 -5.25 8.16 -6.00
CA LEU A 42 -5.70 9.38 -5.34
C LEU A 42 -4.63 9.89 -4.35
N TYR A 43 -3.95 9.00 -3.64
CA TYR A 43 -2.81 9.37 -2.80
C TYR A 43 -1.71 10.07 -3.61
N ILE A 44 -1.31 9.52 -4.76
CA ILE A 44 -0.26 10.10 -5.62
C ILE A 44 -0.66 11.51 -6.04
N GLU A 45 -1.87 11.68 -6.58
CA GLU A 45 -2.36 13.00 -7.03
C GLU A 45 -2.54 14.00 -5.88
N SER A 46 -2.76 13.52 -4.66
CA SER A 46 -2.91 14.36 -3.48
C SER A 46 -1.59 14.76 -2.82
N ILE A 47 -0.43 14.29 -3.31
CA ILE A 47 0.89 14.68 -2.78
C ILE A 47 1.05 16.21 -2.91
N PRO A 48 1.26 16.98 -1.83
CA PRO A 48 1.31 18.44 -1.89
C PRO A 48 2.48 19.00 -2.71
N TYR A 49 3.60 18.29 -2.71
CA TYR A 49 4.78 18.70 -3.46
C TYR A 49 4.63 18.26 -4.91
N TRP A 50 4.39 19.23 -5.80
CA TRP A 50 4.18 18.96 -7.22
C TRP A 50 5.38 18.25 -7.87
N GLU A 51 6.60 18.58 -7.45
CA GLU A 51 7.83 17.88 -7.88
C GLU A 51 7.81 16.41 -7.47
N THR A 52 7.45 16.11 -6.22
CA THR A 52 7.36 14.73 -5.72
C THR A 52 6.24 13.96 -6.39
N ARG A 53 5.08 14.60 -6.63
CA ARG A 53 3.97 13.99 -7.39
C ARG A 53 4.44 13.56 -8.79
N GLY A 54 5.06 14.48 -9.54
CA GLY A 54 5.62 14.19 -10.86
C GLY A 54 6.72 13.13 -10.82
N TYR A 55 7.57 13.16 -9.79
CA TYR A 55 8.63 12.19 -9.58
C TYR A 55 8.08 10.78 -9.40
N VAL A 56 7.08 10.59 -8.53
CA VAL A 56 6.47 9.27 -8.29
C VAL A 56 5.89 8.69 -9.57
N THR A 57 5.14 9.49 -10.33
CA THR A 57 4.55 9.08 -11.61
C THR A 57 5.63 8.71 -12.64
N THR A 58 6.71 9.49 -12.71
CA THR A 58 7.83 9.23 -13.63
C THR A 58 8.57 7.94 -13.28
N VAL A 59 8.85 7.71 -12.00
CA VAL A 59 9.53 6.48 -11.54
C VAL A 59 8.67 5.25 -11.82
N LEU A 60 7.37 5.29 -11.53
CA LEU A 60 6.47 4.16 -11.81
C LEU A 60 6.42 3.84 -13.31
N ARG A 61 6.28 4.86 -14.17
CA ARG A 61 6.29 4.69 -15.62
C ARG A 61 7.59 4.06 -16.11
N ASN A 62 8.73 4.62 -15.70
CA ASN A 62 10.05 4.13 -16.10
C ASN A 62 10.27 2.71 -15.59
N TYR A 63 9.86 2.43 -14.35
CA TYR A 63 9.94 1.09 -13.77
C TYR A 63 9.22 0.09 -14.68
N TRP A 64 7.95 0.34 -15.04
CA TRP A 64 7.19 -0.56 -15.91
C TRP A 64 7.77 -0.71 -17.31
N MET A 65 8.35 0.36 -17.86
CA MET A 65 9.08 0.29 -19.14
C MET A 65 10.26 -0.68 -19.03
N TYR A 66 11.07 -0.56 -17.98
CA TYR A 66 12.20 -1.47 -17.76
C TYR A 66 11.75 -2.91 -17.44
N GLU A 67 10.64 -3.08 -16.73
CA GLU A 67 10.07 -4.42 -16.51
C GLU A 67 9.70 -5.08 -17.85
N ALA A 68 9.09 -4.32 -18.77
CA ALA A 68 8.74 -4.82 -20.10
C ALA A 68 9.98 -5.15 -20.94
N GLN A 69 11.00 -4.28 -20.93
CA GLN A 69 12.28 -4.53 -21.61
C GLN A 69 13.00 -5.77 -21.07
N GLY A 70 12.89 -6.03 -19.76
CA GLY A 70 13.39 -7.24 -19.10
C GLY A 70 12.56 -8.50 -19.37
N GLY A 71 11.64 -8.48 -20.34
CA GLY A 71 10.81 -9.62 -20.73
C GLY A 71 9.56 -9.84 -19.88
N ARG A 72 9.28 -8.99 -18.88
CA ARG A 72 8.08 -9.11 -18.06
C ARG A 72 6.88 -8.52 -18.81
N LYS A 73 6.05 -9.37 -19.42
CA LYS A 73 4.88 -8.96 -20.24
C LYS A 73 3.80 -8.22 -19.44
N ALA A 74 3.66 -8.50 -18.14
CA ALA A 74 2.70 -7.85 -17.27
C ALA A 74 3.36 -7.46 -15.95
N SER A 75 3.33 -6.17 -15.63
CA SER A 75 3.82 -5.68 -14.35
C SER A 75 2.80 -5.91 -13.24
N THR A 76 3.19 -6.68 -12.22
CA THR A 76 2.37 -6.89 -11.01
C THR A 76 2.04 -5.57 -10.32
N SER A 77 3.01 -4.66 -10.23
CA SER A 77 2.81 -3.36 -9.58
C SER A 77 1.86 -2.47 -10.37
N ARG A 78 1.98 -2.44 -11.71
CA ARG A 78 1.07 -1.70 -12.58
C ARG A 78 -0.35 -2.22 -12.51
N ASN A 79 -0.51 -3.54 -12.58
CA ASN A 79 -1.82 -4.18 -12.54
C ASN A 79 -2.51 -3.97 -11.18
N ALA A 80 -1.77 -4.07 -10.07
CA ALA A 80 -2.29 -3.78 -8.75
C ALA A 80 -2.78 -2.33 -8.64
N LEU A 81 -1.96 -1.38 -9.10
CA LEU A 81 -2.26 0.04 -9.02
C LEU A 81 -3.50 0.40 -9.88
N ALA A 82 -3.66 -0.25 -11.05
CA ALA A 82 -4.86 -0.13 -11.90
C ALA A 82 -6.14 -0.73 -11.28
N GLN A 83 -6.00 -1.62 -10.28
CA GLN A 83 -7.11 -2.23 -9.54
C GLN A 83 -7.41 -1.50 -8.22
N GLY A 84 -6.81 -0.33 -7.98
CA GLY A 84 -6.92 0.40 -6.71
C GLY A 84 -6.21 -0.29 -5.54
N MET A 85 -5.32 -1.24 -5.82
CA MET A 85 -4.53 -1.95 -4.82
C MET A 85 -3.18 -1.25 -4.64
N TRP A 86 -2.68 -1.18 -3.42
CA TRP A 86 -1.37 -0.61 -3.13
C TRP A 86 -0.27 -1.64 -3.42
N PRO A 87 0.54 -1.48 -4.49
CA PRO A 87 1.66 -2.37 -4.70
C PRO A 87 2.70 -2.18 -3.61
N ARG A 88 3.28 -3.29 -3.16
CA ARG A 88 4.38 -3.30 -2.19
C ARG A 88 5.71 -3.23 -2.91
N PHE A 89 6.70 -2.71 -2.21
CA PHE A 89 8.07 -2.64 -2.69
C PHE A 89 8.57 -4.06 -3.01
N PRO A 90 9.21 -4.28 -4.17
CA PRO A 90 9.70 -5.60 -4.56
C PRO A 90 10.63 -6.24 -3.52
N GLY A 91 10.52 -7.56 -3.35
CA GLY A 91 11.36 -8.34 -2.41
C GLY A 91 10.90 -8.33 -0.96
N LEU A 92 9.75 -7.71 -0.64
CA LEU A 92 9.12 -7.87 0.66
C LEU A 92 8.41 -9.23 0.77
N PRO A 93 8.41 -9.89 1.93
CA PRO A 93 7.69 -11.14 2.13
C PRO A 93 6.17 -10.94 2.10
N GLY A 94 5.46 -11.98 1.64
CA GLY A 94 4.01 -12.04 1.56
C GLY A 94 3.43 -11.51 0.25
N ALA A 95 2.17 -11.04 0.30
CA ALA A 95 1.46 -10.53 -0.87
C ALA A 95 2.19 -9.33 -1.50
N THR A 96 2.20 -9.27 -2.84
CA THR A 96 2.88 -8.21 -3.61
C THR A 96 2.09 -6.90 -3.67
N ALA A 97 0.82 -6.90 -3.27
CA ALA A 97 -0.03 -5.73 -3.16
C ALA A 97 -1.09 -5.94 -2.07
N ILE A 98 -1.62 -4.85 -1.50
CA ILE A 98 -2.67 -4.89 -0.47
C ILE A 98 -3.80 -3.93 -0.80
N ARG A 99 -5.03 -4.27 -0.39
CA ARG A 99 -6.13 -3.31 -0.36
C ARG A 99 -6.07 -2.57 0.97
N MET A 100 -5.96 -1.25 0.94
CA MET A 100 -6.30 -0.48 2.14
C MET A 100 -7.81 -0.37 2.18
N ASN A 101 -8.42 -0.81 3.27
CA ASN A 101 -9.83 -0.52 3.47
C ASN A 101 -9.98 1.00 3.53
N ALA A 102 -10.77 1.57 2.62
CA ALA A 102 -11.29 2.92 2.81
C ALA A 102 -11.87 2.97 4.21
N ARG A 103 -11.52 3.99 5.02
CA ARG A 103 -12.21 4.18 6.30
C ARG A 103 -13.70 4.18 5.97
N PRO A 104 -14.52 3.31 6.57
CA PRO A 104 -15.94 3.30 6.26
C PRO A 104 -16.46 4.69 6.56
N ASN A 105 -16.94 5.38 5.52
CA ASN A 105 -17.65 6.63 5.71
C ASN A 105 -18.83 6.29 6.63
N ALA A 106 -18.88 6.84 7.84
CA ALA A 106 -19.90 6.49 8.85
C ALA A 106 -21.35 6.69 8.35
N ARG A 107 -21.52 7.39 7.21
CA ARG A 107 -22.79 7.61 6.52
C ARG A 107 -23.21 6.48 5.57
N ALA A 108 -22.29 5.60 5.15
CA ALA A 108 -22.55 4.52 4.19
C ALA A 108 -22.79 3.15 4.84
N SER A 109 -22.71 3.05 6.17
CA SER A 109 -22.92 1.78 6.90
C SER A 109 -24.39 1.46 7.17
N ALA A 110 -25.33 2.29 6.70
CA ALA A 110 -26.75 1.99 6.74
C ALA A 110 -27.18 1.36 5.41
N SER A 111 -27.54 0.08 5.48
CA SER A 111 -28.03 -0.78 4.39
C SER A 111 -26.96 -1.47 3.57
N LEU A 112 -26.68 -2.73 3.92
CA LEU A 112 -26.40 -3.81 2.97
C LEU A 112 -26.61 -5.15 3.71
N THR A 113 -27.86 -5.63 3.68
CA THR A 113 -28.22 -6.99 4.04
C THR A 113 -27.82 -7.93 2.90
N ALA A 114 -27.02 -8.95 3.25
CA ALA A 114 -26.81 -10.25 2.60
C ALA A 114 -26.42 -10.32 1.10
N HIS A 115 -25.19 -10.77 0.80
CA HIS A 115 -24.85 -12.16 0.41
C HIS A 115 -23.36 -12.21 0.02
N GLN A 116 -22.54 -13.02 0.71
CA GLN A 116 -21.18 -13.34 0.25
C GLN A 116 -21.23 -14.39 -0.87
N PRO A 117 -20.15 -14.49 -1.68
CA PRO A 117 -19.22 -15.58 -1.39
C PRO A 117 -17.73 -15.18 -1.42
N MET A 118 -17.04 -15.49 -0.30
CA MET A 118 -15.72 -16.15 -0.21
C MET A 118 -14.55 -15.60 -1.06
N ILE A 119 -13.71 -14.75 -0.46
CA ILE A 119 -12.23 -14.85 -0.55
C ILE A 119 -11.69 -14.62 0.87
N ALA A 120 -10.99 -15.62 1.42
CA ALA A 120 -10.51 -15.61 2.79
C ALA A 120 -9.54 -14.44 3.05
N VAL A 121 -9.95 -13.53 3.93
CA VAL A 121 -9.13 -12.50 4.57
C VAL A 121 -9.13 -12.85 6.05
N ASN A 122 -7.95 -13.06 6.64
CA ASN A 122 -7.59 -12.64 7.99
C ASN A 122 -6.21 -13.20 8.37
N ALA A 123 -5.18 -12.35 8.31
CA ALA A 123 -4.00 -12.53 9.14
C ALA A 123 -4.03 -11.44 10.22
N SER A 124 -4.79 -11.67 11.28
CA SER A 124 -4.64 -10.94 12.54
C SER A 124 -3.57 -11.64 13.36
N VAL A 125 -2.36 -11.08 13.39
CA VAL A 125 -1.32 -11.53 14.33
C VAL A 125 -1.60 -10.85 15.67
N GLY A 126 -2.26 -11.57 16.57
CA GLY A 126 -2.37 -11.21 17.98
C GLY A 126 -1.17 -11.72 18.74
N ALA A 127 -0.50 -10.84 19.48
CA ALA A 127 0.51 -11.22 20.45
C ALA A 127 -0.16 -11.83 21.68
N GLN A 128 0.11 -13.10 22.01
CA GLN A 128 0.16 -13.63 23.38
C GLN A 128 1.09 -14.84 23.44
N SER A 129 2.24 -14.66 24.10
CA SER A 129 3.06 -15.75 24.63
C SER A 129 2.64 -16.00 26.07
N SER A 130 2.17 -17.21 26.36
CA SER A 130 2.16 -17.79 27.71
C SER A 130 2.38 -19.29 27.57
N THR A 131 3.62 -19.72 27.77
CA THR A 131 3.96 -21.13 27.93
C THR A 131 3.50 -21.59 29.31
N VAL A 132 2.47 -22.43 29.33
CA VAL A 132 2.20 -23.35 30.45
C VAL A 132 2.57 -24.74 29.94
N THR A 133 3.55 -25.37 30.58
CA THR A 133 3.71 -26.82 30.52
C THR A 133 3.75 -27.33 31.95
N ARG A 134 2.73 -28.13 32.31
CA ARG A 134 2.69 -28.97 33.49
C ARG A 134 2.81 -30.42 33.03
N ALA A 135 3.75 -31.12 33.66
CA ALA A 135 3.87 -32.57 33.91
C ALA A 135 3.75 -33.55 32.73
N ASP A 136 4.83 -34.30 32.50
CA ASP A 136 4.92 -35.69 32.96
C ASP A 136 6.13 -35.84 33.89
#